data_AF-A0A453HIY3-F1
#
_entry.id   AF-A0A453HIY3-F1
#
_cell.length_a   1.000
_cell.length_b   1.000
_cell.length_c   1.000
_cell.angle_alpha   90.00
_cell.angle_beta   90.00
_cell.angle_gamma   90.00
#
_symmetry.space_group_name_H-M   'P 1'
#
loop_
_entity.id
_entity.type
_entity.pdbx_description
1 polymer ?
#
loop_
_entity_poly.entity_id
_entity_poly.type
_entity_poly.pdbx_seq_one_letter_code
_entity_poly.pdbx_strand_id
1 'polypeptide(L)'
;MKVLCKYILSLYILHNGLQARMKESNRNSSVQRFVKSVELLQKQTIMHYQPNKSQSFLKIVVALPTMVASCRGILERGITIGSLGSKSFLTYESNILFALRFMIDCNIVGGNWIELPAGKYRKATRVMSYCQLELDCLYSDLVSHAPEGEYSKMAPFRILSFDIECAGRKGHFPEPTHDPVIQIANLLTLQGEAQPFVRNVMTLKSCSPIVGVDVMSFDTERDILLAWRDLIREADPDIIIGYNICKFDLPYLIERAEVLKIVEFPLLGRIRNSRVRVRDTTFNSRQYGMRESKDVTVEGRVQFDLL
;
A
#
# COMPACT_ATOMS: atom_id res chain seq x y z
N MET A 1 -46.48 22.54 -10.62
CA MET A 1 -46.63 22.38 -9.15
C MET A 1 -45.40 21.66 -8.62
N LYS A 2 -44.60 22.27 -7.73
CA LYS A 2 -43.46 21.61 -7.06
C LYS A 2 -43.80 21.48 -5.58
N VAL A 3 -44.06 20.26 -5.11
CA VAL A 3 -44.16 19.97 -3.67
C VAL A 3 -42.73 19.85 -3.14
N LEU A 4 -42.19 20.91 -2.54
CA LEU A 4 -40.92 20.83 -1.82
C LEU A 4 -41.15 20.11 -0.49
N CYS A 5 -40.57 18.92 -0.35
CA CYS A 5 -40.56 18.20 0.93
C CYS A 5 -39.55 18.85 1.88
N LYS A 6 -39.95 19.09 3.14
CA LYS A 6 -39.12 19.71 4.20
C LYS A 6 -37.74 19.06 4.33
N TYR A 7 -37.66 17.73 4.18
CA TYR A 7 -36.40 16.97 4.24
C TYR A 7 -35.45 17.26 3.07
N ILE A 8 -35.99 17.43 1.85
CA ILE A 8 -35.18 17.73 0.66
C ILE A 8 -34.55 19.13 0.79
N LEU A 9 -35.33 20.10 1.29
CA LEU A 9 -34.81 21.45 1.52
C LEU A 9 -33.72 21.45 2.61
N SER A 10 -33.91 20.71 3.71
CA SER A 10 -32.89 20.58 4.77
C SER A 10 -31.62 19.89 4.29
N LEU A 11 -31.71 18.84 3.46
CA LEU A 11 -30.54 18.16 2.87
C LEU A 11 -29.78 19.09 1.92
N TYR A 12 -30.50 19.87 1.10
CA TYR A 12 -29.88 20.84 0.19
C TYR A 12 -29.14 21.96 0.95
N ILE A 13 -29.73 22.49 2.02
CA ILE A 13 -29.08 23.51 2.87
C ILE A 13 -27.83 22.92 3.53
N LEU A 14 -27.92 21.71 4.08
CA LEU A 14 -26.77 21.03 4.68
C LEU A 14 -25.67 20.76 3.65
N HIS A 15 -26.00 20.25 2.47
CA HIS A 15 -25.04 19.98 1.40
C HIS A 15 -24.25 21.25 1.05
N ASN A 16 -24.94 22.37 0.80
CA ASN A 16 -24.30 23.63 0.46
C ASN A 16 -23.48 24.22 1.60
N GLY A 17 -24.00 24.18 2.83
CA GLY A 17 -23.27 24.62 4.01
C GLY A 17 -21.98 23.83 4.21
N LEU A 18 -22.06 22.50 4.09
CA LEU A 18 -20.90 21.62 4.24
C LEU A 18 -19.90 21.82 3.10
N GLN A 19 -20.37 21.96 1.87
CA GLN A 19 -19.53 22.27 0.70
C GLN A 19 -18.73 23.58 0.91
N ALA A 20 -19.35 24.64 1.44
CA ALA A 20 -18.66 25.89 1.74
C ALA A 20 -17.58 25.72 2.83
N ARG A 21 -17.92 25.05 3.94
CA ARG A 21 -16.98 24.79 5.04
C ARG A 21 -15.82 23.88 4.63
N MET A 22 -16.09 22.88 3.80
CA MET A 22 -15.06 22.02 3.23
C MET A 22 -14.10 22.82 2.34
N LYS A 23 -14.62 23.75 1.52
CA LYS A 23 -13.79 24.64 0.70
C LYS A 23 -12.90 25.53 1.57
N GLU A 24 -13.43 26.10 2.67
CA GLU A 24 -12.66 26.91 3.63
C GLU A 24 -11.55 26.11 4.33
N SER A 25 -11.81 24.84 4.66
CA SER A 25 -10.85 23.97 5.34
C SER A 25 -9.79 23.37 4.40
N ASN A 26 -10.01 23.40 3.08
CA ASN A 26 -9.15 22.75 2.08
C ASN A 26 -8.72 23.73 0.98
N ARG A 27 -8.30 24.94 1.37
CA ARG A 27 -8.02 26.07 0.45
C ARG A 27 -6.97 25.77 -0.63
N ASN A 28 -6.03 24.89 -0.33
CA ASN A 28 -4.94 24.53 -1.25
C ASN A 28 -5.33 23.41 -2.23
N SER A 29 -6.56 22.89 -2.16
CA SER A 29 -7.05 21.83 -3.03
C SER A 29 -7.55 22.38 -4.36
N SER A 30 -7.20 21.72 -5.46
CA SER A 30 -7.74 22.00 -6.80
C SER A 30 -9.14 21.41 -7.04
N VAL A 31 -9.68 20.69 -6.06
CA VAL A 31 -11.02 20.07 -6.15
C VAL A 31 -12.11 21.14 -6.20
N GLN A 32 -12.93 21.10 -7.25
CA GLN A 32 -14.05 22.04 -7.41
C GLN A 32 -15.24 21.72 -6.51
N ARG A 33 -15.59 20.43 -6.39
CA ARG A 33 -16.74 19.93 -5.63
C ARG A 33 -16.27 18.93 -4.57
N PHE A 34 -16.25 19.36 -3.31
CA PHE A 34 -15.76 18.61 -2.16
C PHE A 34 -16.80 17.60 -1.67
N VAL A 35 -18.08 17.99 -1.61
CA VAL A 35 -19.20 17.11 -1.24
C VAL A 35 -19.91 16.62 -2.50
N LYS A 36 -19.78 15.32 -2.78
CA LYS A 36 -20.38 14.67 -3.96
C LYS A 36 -21.86 14.44 -3.74
N SER A 37 -22.26 13.78 -2.66
CA SER A 37 -23.66 13.54 -2.32
C SER A 37 -23.90 13.58 -0.82
N VAL A 38 -25.16 13.84 -0.44
CA VAL A 38 -25.70 13.67 0.91
C VAL A 38 -27.00 12.90 0.77
N GLU A 39 -27.05 11.70 1.30
CA GLU A 39 -28.15 10.75 1.13
C GLU A 39 -28.72 10.36 2.50
N LEU A 40 -30.05 10.37 2.63
CA LEU A 40 -30.74 9.90 3.83
C LEU A 40 -30.84 8.37 3.79
N LEU A 41 -30.33 7.70 4.81
CA LEU A 41 -30.36 6.25 4.95
C LEU A 41 -31.11 5.84 6.21
N GLN A 42 -31.64 4.62 6.20
CA GLN A 42 -32.22 3.94 7.35
C GLN A 42 -31.19 2.91 7.88
N LYS A 43 -30.63 3.17 9.06
CA LYS A 43 -29.54 2.39 9.67
C LYS A 43 -29.71 2.31 11.18
N GLN A 44 -28.94 1.46 11.84
CA GLN A 44 -28.88 1.34 13.30
C GLN A 44 -27.43 1.33 13.76
N THR A 45 -27.17 1.80 14.98
CA THR A 45 -25.83 1.71 15.54
C THR A 45 -25.55 0.30 16.03
N ILE A 46 -24.30 -0.15 15.94
CA ILE A 46 -23.87 -1.44 16.50
C ILE A 46 -23.93 -1.46 18.04
N MET A 47 -23.78 -0.30 18.67
CA MET A 47 -23.73 -0.18 20.12
C MET A 47 -25.13 -0.22 20.75
N HIS A 48 -25.26 -1.09 21.75
CA HIS A 48 -26.46 -1.33 22.55
C HIS A 48 -27.64 -1.93 21.76
N TYR A 49 -28.46 -2.71 22.46
CA TYR A 49 -29.73 -3.16 21.93
C TYR A 49 -30.68 -1.97 21.76
N GLN A 50 -31.28 -1.84 20.58
CA GLN A 50 -32.28 -0.81 20.29
C GLN A 50 -33.63 -1.46 19.97
N PRO A 51 -34.71 -1.10 20.68
CA PRO A 51 -36.05 -1.65 20.41
C PRO A 51 -36.54 -1.30 18.99
N ASN A 52 -36.16 -0.13 18.49
CA ASN A 52 -36.46 0.32 17.14
C ASN A 52 -35.33 -0.08 16.18
N LYS A 53 -35.64 -0.88 15.16
CA LYS A 53 -34.63 -1.47 14.25
C LYS A 53 -33.97 -0.50 13.27
N SER A 54 -34.43 0.75 13.16
CA SER A 54 -33.83 1.73 12.23
C SER A 54 -34.07 3.18 12.64
N GLN A 55 -33.04 4.00 12.46
CA GLN A 55 -33.06 5.45 12.58
C GLN A 55 -32.54 6.10 11.29
N SER A 56 -32.77 7.39 11.14
CA SER A 56 -32.32 8.15 9.97
C SER A 56 -30.86 8.58 10.12
N PHE A 57 -30.03 8.21 9.15
CA PHE A 57 -28.61 8.57 9.04
C PHE A 57 -28.37 9.37 7.75
N LEU A 58 -27.28 10.15 7.73
CA LEU A 58 -26.82 10.84 6.52
C LEU A 58 -25.54 10.21 6.02
N LYS A 59 -25.58 9.65 4.81
CA LYS A 59 -24.37 9.24 4.08
C LYS A 59 -23.84 10.44 3.31
N ILE A 60 -22.63 10.86 3.64
CA ILE A 60 -21.96 11.98 2.99
C ILE A 60 -20.79 11.43 2.18
N VAL A 61 -20.81 11.64 0.88
CA VAL A 61 -19.72 11.24 -0.02
C VAL A 61 -18.86 12.46 -0.32
N VAL A 62 -17.55 12.35 -0.09
CA VAL A 62 -16.57 13.41 -0.38
C VAL A 62 -15.73 13.06 -1.61
N ALA A 63 -15.05 14.07 -2.15
CA ALA A 63 -14.32 13.94 -3.41
C ALA A 63 -13.04 13.11 -3.32
N LEU A 64 -12.29 13.24 -2.22
CA LEU A 64 -11.03 12.53 -2.00
C LEU A 64 -11.06 11.85 -0.64
N PRO A 65 -10.43 10.68 -0.48
CA PRO A 65 -10.40 9.97 0.81
C PRO A 65 -9.75 10.79 1.93
N THR A 66 -8.71 11.57 1.60
CA THR A 66 -8.02 12.46 2.54
C THR A 66 -8.92 13.55 3.12
N MET A 67 -10.06 13.85 2.48
CA MET A 67 -11.02 14.86 2.94
C MET A 67 -12.00 14.34 4.01
N VAL A 68 -12.05 13.02 4.25
CA VAL A 68 -12.96 12.43 5.24
C VAL A 68 -12.66 12.98 6.65
N ALA A 69 -11.38 13.10 7.02
CA ALA A 69 -10.97 13.64 8.32
C ALA A 69 -11.39 15.10 8.52
N SER A 70 -11.23 15.94 7.48
CA SER A 70 -11.68 17.34 7.49
C SER A 70 -13.21 17.43 7.62
N CYS A 71 -13.94 16.65 6.83
CA CYS A 71 -15.40 16.59 6.89
C CYS A 71 -15.91 16.16 8.27
N ARG A 72 -15.31 15.10 8.85
CA ARG A 72 -15.58 14.65 10.21
C ARG A 72 -15.38 15.78 11.22
N GLY A 73 -14.23 16.44 11.18
CA GLY A 73 -13.92 17.52 12.12
C GLY A 73 -14.89 18.71 12.03
N ILE A 74 -15.38 19.05 10.83
CA ILE A 74 -16.41 20.09 10.65
C ILE A 74 -17.73 19.65 11.29
N LEU A 75 -18.17 18.41 11.05
CA LEU A 75 -19.43 17.89 11.56
C LEU A 75 -19.42 17.73 13.09
N GLU A 76 -18.32 17.25 13.66
CA GLU A 76 -18.17 17.04 15.11
C GLU A 76 -18.08 18.36 15.90
N ARG A 77 -17.33 19.35 15.38
CA ARG A 77 -17.26 20.69 16.02
C ARG A 77 -18.53 21.51 15.84
N GLY A 78 -19.29 21.23 14.79
CA GLY A 78 -20.56 21.87 14.49
C GLY A 78 -20.53 22.72 13.22
N ILE A 79 -21.70 22.76 12.57
CA ILE A 79 -21.97 23.49 11.34
C ILE A 79 -23.28 24.26 11.46
N THR A 80 -23.30 25.49 10.95
CA THR A 80 -24.50 26.32 10.88
C THR A 80 -25.33 25.93 9.66
N ILE A 81 -26.58 25.52 9.87
CA ILE A 81 -27.49 25.03 8.82
C ILE A 81 -28.69 25.96 8.71
N GLY A 82 -28.54 27.08 8.00
CA GLY A 82 -29.63 28.03 7.75
C GLY A 82 -30.46 28.33 9.00
N SER A 83 -31.79 28.16 8.92
CA SER A 83 -32.72 28.39 10.04
C SER A 83 -32.69 27.34 11.15
N LEU A 84 -31.97 26.22 10.98
CA LEU A 84 -31.83 25.17 12.01
C LEU A 84 -30.75 25.50 13.06
N GLY A 85 -29.99 26.59 12.86
CA GLY A 85 -28.92 27.02 13.74
C GLY A 85 -27.66 26.17 13.64
N SER A 86 -26.80 26.26 14.66
CA SER A 86 -25.59 25.44 14.77
C SER A 86 -25.93 24.04 15.26
N LYS A 87 -25.45 23.02 14.54
CA LYS A 87 -25.62 21.61 14.87
C LYS A 87 -24.30 20.89 14.81
N SER A 88 -23.99 20.12 15.85
CA SER A 88 -22.93 19.11 15.84
C SER A 88 -23.52 17.73 15.58
N PHE A 89 -22.73 16.87 14.94
CA PHE A 89 -23.13 15.53 14.56
C PHE A 89 -22.12 14.52 15.06
N LEU A 90 -22.62 13.39 15.56
CA LEU A 90 -21.82 12.20 15.74
C LEU A 90 -21.53 11.57 14.36
N THR A 91 -20.29 11.17 14.13
CA THR A 91 -19.89 10.54 12.87
C THR A 91 -19.61 9.05 13.06
N TYR A 92 -19.85 8.28 12.00
CA TYR A 92 -19.67 6.83 11.97
C TYR A 92 -18.89 6.47 10.71
N GLU A 93 -18.14 5.37 10.75
CA GLU A 93 -17.31 4.87 9.64
C GLU A 93 -16.32 5.90 9.05
N SER A 94 -16.11 7.01 9.76
CA SER A 94 -15.30 8.17 9.34
C SER A 94 -13.82 8.04 9.68
N ASN A 95 -13.42 6.89 10.24
CA ASN A 95 -12.06 6.55 10.65
C ASN A 95 -11.60 5.19 10.10
N ILE A 96 -12.19 4.74 9.00
CA ILE A 96 -11.78 3.51 8.30
C ILE A 96 -10.82 3.89 7.17
N LEU A 97 -9.72 3.16 7.02
CA LEU A 97 -8.79 3.36 5.91
C LEU A 97 -9.52 3.17 4.58
N PHE A 98 -9.27 4.04 3.61
CA PHE A 98 -10.00 4.02 2.33
C PHE A 98 -9.88 2.69 1.59
N ALA A 99 -8.67 2.11 1.55
CA ALA A 99 -8.47 0.79 0.96
C ALA A 99 -9.30 -0.30 1.66
N LEU A 100 -9.37 -0.27 3.00
CA LEU A 100 -10.20 -1.19 3.77
C LEU A 100 -11.69 -0.95 3.51
N ARG A 101 -12.14 0.30 3.42
CA ARG A 101 -13.53 0.63 3.08
C ARG A 101 -13.91 0.12 1.70
N PHE A 102 -13.03 0.31 0.72
CA PHE A 102 -13.17 -0.23 -0.64
C PHE A 102 -13.27 -1.76 -0.64
N MET A 103 -12.38 -2.44 0.09
CA MET A 103 -12.40 -3.89 0.23
C MET A 103 -13.73 -4.38 0.81
N ILE A 104 -14.21 -3.77 1.90
CA ILE A 104 -15.49 -4.16 2.51
C ILE A 104 -16.67 -3.87 1.56
N ASP A 105 -16.70 -2.72 0.87
CA ASP A 105 -17.78 -2.37 -0.06
C ASP A 105 -17.85 -3.32 -1.26
N CYS A 106 -16.71 -3.88 -1.67
CA CYS A 106 -16.61 -4.81 -2.81
C CYS A 106 -16.53 -6.28 -2.38
N ASN A 107 -16.70 -6.60 -1.08
CA ASN A 107 -16.50 -7.93 -0.51
C ASN A 107 -15.15 -8.58 -0.85
N ILE A 108 -14.09 -7.79 -0.90
CA ILE A 108 -12.71 -8.25 -1.14
C ILE A 108 -12.02 -8.52 0.20
N VAL A 109 -11.42 -9.70 0.34
CA VAL A 109 -10.60 -10.07 1.50
C VAL A 109 -9.10 -10.09 1.14
N GLY A 110 -8.23 -10.39 2.11
CA GLY A 110 -6.80 -10.60 1.84
C GLY A 110 -6.57 -11.93 1.11
N GLY A 111 -5.61 -11.98 0.18
CA GLY A 111 -5.30 -13.20 -0.59
C GLY A 111 -6.40 -13.66 -1.55
N ASN A 112 -7.25 -12.74 -1.98
CA ASN A 112 -8.50 -13.02 -2.69
C ASN A 112 -8.33 -13.13 -4.21
N TRP A 113 -9.13 -13.98 -4.85
CA TRP A 113 -9.22 -14.03 -6.31
C TRP A 113 -10.16 -12.95 -6.83
N ILE A 114 -9.65 -12.14 -7.76
CA ILE A 114 -10.39 -11.06 -8.41
C ILE A 114 -10.52 -11.36 -9.90
N GLU A 115 -11.74 -11.25 -10.41
CA GLU A 115 -12.04 -11.40 -11.83
C GLU A 115 -12.47 -10.08 -12.46
N LEU A 116 -11.97 -9.83 -13.67
CA LEU A 116 -12.42 -8.76 -14.55
C LEU A 116 -13.15 -9.38 -15.75
N PRO A 117 -14.48 -9.29 -15.82
CA PRO A 117 -15.25 -9.90 -16.90
C PRO A 117 -14.85 -9.36 -18.29
N ALA A 118 -14.94 -10.20 -19.31
CA ALA A 118 -14.66 -9.79 -20.69
C ALA A 118 -15.52 -8.58 -21.10
N GLY A 119 -14.90 -7.59 -21.74
CA GLY A 119 -15.56 -6.34 -22.15
C GLY A 119 -15.77 -5.32 -21.01
N LYS A 120 -15.39 -5.63 -19.77
CA LYS A 120 -15.49 -4.73 -18.61
C LYS A 120 -14.16 -4.10 -18.19
N TYR A 121 -13.08 -4.45 -18.87
CA TYR A 121 -11.78 -3.84 -18.70
C TYR A 121 -11.23 -3.38 -20.05
N ARG A 122 -10.29 -2.45 -20.00
CA ARG A 122 -9.49 -2.04 -21.14
C ARG A 122 -8.02 -2.00 -20.75
N LYS A 123 -7.13 -2.06 -21.73
CA LYS A 123 -5.71 -1.80 -21.47
C LYS A 123 -5.54 -0.36 -20.96
N ALA A 124 -4.70 -0.18 -19.93
CA ALA A 124 -4.40 1.13 -19.38
C ALA A 124 -3.84 2.05 -20.47
N THR A 125 -4.33 3.29 -20.48
CA THR A 125 -3.92 4.30 -21.48
C THR A 125 -2.49 4.79 -21.29
N ARG A 126 -2.02 4.80 -20.03
CA ARG A 126 -0.66 5.18 -19.64
C ARG A 126 -0.08 4.04 -18.82
N VAL A 127 1.02 3.46 -19.30
CA VAL A 127 1.73 2.42 -18.56
C VAL A 127 2.52 3.05 -17.42
N MET A 128 2.18 2.69 -16.19
CA MET A 128 2.81 3.18 -14.97
C MET A 128 3.56 2.09 -14.21
N SER A 129 3.44 0.83 -14.62
CA SER A 129 4.08 -0.31 -13.96
C SER A 129 5.04 -1.09 -14.87
N TYR A 130 5.81 -1.99 -14.27
CA TYR A 130 6.57 -3.01 -14.98
C TYR A 130 5.79 -4.31 -15.19
N CYS A 131 4.51 -4.36 -14.78
CA CYS A 131 3.67 -5.54 -14.91
C CYS A 131 3.39 -5.86 -16.39
N GLN A 132 3.21 -7.15 -16.67
CA GLN A 132 2.89 -7.63 -18.02
C GLN A 132 1.49 -7.17 -18.47
N LEU A 133 0.54 -7.10 -17.54
CA LEU A 133 -0.83 -6.65 -17.75
C LEU A 133 -1.12 -5.42 -16.89
N GLU A 134 -1.56 -4.33 -17.54
CA GLU A 134 -2.01 -3.11 -16.88
C GLU A 134 -3.38 -2.73 -17.46
N LEU A 135 -4.41 -2.81 -16.63
CA LEU A 135 -5.82 -2.74 -17.05
C LEU A 135 -6.58 -1.68 -16.25
N ASP A 136 -7.44 -0.93 -16.92
CA ASP A 136 -8.43 -0.05 -16.32
C ASP A 136 -9.79 -0.75 -16.29
N CYS A 137 -10.47 -0.71 -15.14
CA CYS A 137 -11.86 -1.15 -14.99
C CYS A 137 -12.62 -0.23 -14.03
N LEU A 138 -13.95 -0.27 -14.08
CA LEU A 138 -14.78 0.34 -13.05
C LEU A 138 -14.86 -0.63 -11.85
N TYR A 139 -14.77 -0.10 -10.63
CA TYR A 139 -14.87 -0.93 -9.43
C TYR A 139 -16.18 -1.72 -9.35
N SER A 140 -17.26 -1.18 -9.93
CA SER A 140 -18.57 -1.82 -10.00
C SER A 140 -18.64 -3.03 -10.93
N ASP A 141 -17.65 -3.19 -11.81
CA ASP A 141 -17.55 -4.33 -12.73
C ASP A 141 -16.62 -5.44 -12.20
N LEU A 142 -15.91 -5.19 -11.09
CA LEU A 142 -15.00 -6.15 -10.47
C LEU A 142 -15.80 -7.24 -9.76
N VAL A 143 -15.41 -8.50 -9.97
CA VAL A 143 -15.99 -9.66 -9.29
C VAL A 143 -15.01 -10.17 -8.24
N SER A 144 -15.44 -10.16 -6.98
CA SER A 144 -14.71 -10.72 -5.85
C SER A 144 -15.21 -12.13 -5.57
N HIS A 145 -14.31 -13.12 -5.63
CA HIS A 145 -14.64 -14.52 -5.35
C HIS A 145 -14.31 -14.87 -3.91
N ALA A 146 -15.25 -15.46 -3.17
CA ALA A 146 -14.95 -15.95 -1.82
C ALA A 146 -13.85 -17.04 -1.87
N PRO A 147 -12.94 -17.11 -0.88
CA PRO A 147 -11.80 -18.04 -0.88
C PRO A 147 -12.21 -19.48 -0.53
N GLU A 148 -13.13 -20.04 -1.31
CA GLU A 148 -13.72 -21.37 -1.14
C GLU A 148 -13.59 -22.16 -2.45
N GLY A 149 -13.56 -23.49 -2.35
CA GLY A 149 -13.47 -24.37 -3.52
C GLY A 149 -12.26 -24.06 -4.39
N GLU A 150 -12.48 -23.82 -5.69
CA GLU A 150 -11.43 -23.48 -6.67
C GLU A 150 -10.66 -22.19 -6.30
N TYR A 151 -11.32 -21.22 -5.63
CA TYR A 151 -10.73 -19.95 -5.23
C TYR A 151 -9.99 -20.02 -3.87
N SER A 152 -9.89 -21.20 -3.27
CA SER A 152 -9.00 -21.41 -2.11
C SER A 152 -7.55 -21.67 -2.50
N LYS A 153 -7.27 -21.89 -3.80
CA LYS A 153 -5.93 -22.15 -4.33
C LYS A 153 -5.05 -20.89 -4.24
N MET A 154 -3.76 -21.07 -4.01
CA MET A 154 -2.78 -19.99 -4.08
C MET A 154 -2.25 -19.84 -5.51
N ALA A 155 -1.99 -18.59 -5.91
CA ALA A 155 -1.24 -18.32 -7.14
C ALA A 155 0.22 -18.82 -6.99
N PRO A 156 0.89 -19.15 -8.11
CA PRO A 156 2.28 -19.57 -8.10
C PRO A 156 3.20 -18.35 -7.89
N PHE A 157 3.20 -17.79 -6.68
CA PHE A 157 4.00 -16.62 -6.33
C PHE A 157 5.49 -16.86 -6.57
N ARG A 158 6.19 -15.87 -7.10
CA ARG A 158 7.65 -15.87 -7.16
C ARG A 158 8.20 -15.33 -5.84
N ILE A 159 8.96 -16.15 -5.14
CA ILE A 159 9.51 -15.83 -3.82
C ILE A 159 11.01 -15.64 -3.98
N LEU A 160 11.50 -14.42 -3.73
CA LEU A 160 12.92 -14.10 -3.67
C LEU A 160 13.38 -14.14 -2.21
N SER A 161 14.29 -15.05 -1.88
CA SER A 161 15.07 -14.97 -0.65
C SER A 161 16.43 -14.40 -0.97
N PHE A 162 16.91 -13.46 -0.16
CA PHE A 162 18.25 -12.89 -0.34
C PHE A 162 18.94 -12.59 0.99
N ASP A 163 20.27 -12.45 0.92
CA ASP A 163 21.16 -12.13 2.03
C ASP A 163 22.36 -11.34 1.47
N ILE A 164 22.92 -10.41 2.26
CA ILE A 164 24.05 -9.57 1.86
C ILE A 164 25.26 -9.77 2.78
N GLU A 165 26.45 -9.60 2.22
CA GLU A 165 27.69 -9.53 2.99
C GLU A 165 28.38 -8.19 2.77
N CYS A 166 28.86 -7.59 3.87
CA CYS A 166 29.54 -6.31 3.88
C CYS A 166 30.94 -6.44 4.47
N ALA A 167 31.93 -5.79 3.85
CA ALA A 167 33.30 -5.79 4.35
C ALA A 167 33.50 -4.69 5.41
N GLY A 168 33.21 -5.01 6.68
CA GLY A 168 33.33 -4.08 7.81
C GLY A 168 34.77 -3.80 8.27
N ARG A 169 34.98 -2.63 8.86
CA ARG A 169 36.19 -2.30 9.63
C ARG A 169 36.29 -3.12 10.91
N LYS A 170 37.51 -3.51 11.29
CA LYS A 170 37.77 -4.35 12.48
C LYS A 170 37.20 -3.72 13.76
N GLY A 171 36.35 -4.46 14.46
CA GLY A 171 35.77 -4.05 15.75
C GLY A 171 34.56 -3.11 15.65
N HIS A 172 34.08 -2.81 14.43
CA HIS A 172 32.90 -2.00 14.18
C HIS A 172 31.81 -2.82 13.51
N PHE A 173 30.55 -2.52 13.84
CA PHE A 173 29.43 -3.00 13.04
C PHE A 173 29.44 -2.29 11.67
N PRO A 174 29.09 -2.97 10.56
CA PRO A 174 29.10 -2.34 9.24
C PRO A 174 28.23 -1.09 9.17
N GLU A 175 28.76 -0.02 8.58
CA GLU A 175 28.07 1.25 8.36
C GLU A 175 27.99 1.54 6.85
N PRO A 176 26.80 1.83 6.28
CA PRO A 176 26.64 2.08 4.84
C PRO A 176 27.53 3.19 4.28
N THR A 177 27.94 4.15 5.10
CA THR A 177 28.82 5.26 4.71
C THR A 177 30.27 4.85 4.47
N HIS A 178 30.72 3.74 5.03
CA HIS A 178 32.13 3.34 5.02
C HIS A 178 32.32 1.97 4.38
N ASP A 179 31.50 1.01 4.79
CA ASP A 179 31.77 -0.41 4.59
C ASP A 179 31.02 -0.89 3.32
N PRO A 180 31.71 -1.45 2.31
CA PRO A 180 31.08 -1.81 1.05
C PRO A 180 30.31 -3.12 1.14
N VAL A 181 29.24 -3.22 0.35
CA VAL A 181 28.57 -4.48 0.03
C VAL A 181 29.46 -5.26 -0.92
N ILE A 182 29.83 -6.48 -0.53
CA ILE A 182 30.76 -7.32 -1.28
C ILE A 182 30.09 -8.55 -1.89
N GLN A 183 28.97 -9.03 -1.35
CA GLN A 183 28.22 -10.13 -1.93
C GLN A 183 26.72 -9.95 -1.73
N ILE A 184 25.93 -10.44 -2.69
CA ILE A 184 24.48 -10.58 -2.56
C ILE A 184 24.10 -11.97 -3.09
N ALA A 185 23.60 -12.84 -2.21
CA ALA A 185 23.14 -14.18 -2.56
C ALA A 185 21.62 -14.18 -2.77
N ASN A 186 21.14 -14.90 -3.79
CA ASN A 186 19.72 -14.93 -4.15
C ASN A 186 19.24 -16.34 -4.45
N LEU A 187 18.06 -16.66 -3.91
CA LEU A 187 17.29 -17.85 -4.27
C LEU A 187 15.91 -17.40 -4.75
N LEU A 188 15.50 -17.84 -5.95
CA LEU A 188 14.11 -17.71 -6.39
C LEU A 188 13.42 -19.05 -6.43
N THR A 189 12.30 -19.12 -5.74
CA THR A 189 11.44 -20.30 -5.64
C THR A 189 10.04 -19.93 -6.09
N LEU A 190 9.38 -20.84 -6.80
CA LEU A 190 7.96 -20.71 -7.11
C LEU A 190 7.13 -21.32 -5.98
N GLN A 191 6.07 -20.66 -5.56
CA GLN A 191 5.20 -21.17 -4.50
C GLN A 191 4.72 -22.59 -4.82
N GLY A 192 4.97 -23.52 -3.89
CA GLY A 192 4.63 -24.94 -4.02
C GLY A 192 5.76 -25.83 -4.54
N GLU A 193 6.83 -25.24 -5.09
CA GLU A 193 8.00 -26.01 -5.53
C GLU A 193 8.95 -26.29 -4.37
N ALA A 194 9.54 -27.49 -4.37
CA ALA A 194 10.45 -27.94 -3.31
C ALA A 194 11.86 -27.35 -3.43
N GLN A 195 12.22 -26.80 -4.59
CA GLN A 195 13.56 -26.34 -4.92
C GLN A 195 13.52 -25.00 -5.65
N PRO A 196 14.48 -24.09 -5.40
CA PRO A 196 14.59 -22.86 -6.16
C PRO A 196 14.98 -23.15 -7.61
N PHE A 197 14.42 -22.36 -8.52
CA PHE A 197 14.72 -22.40 -9.96
C PHE A 197 15.83 -21.42 -10.35
N VAL A 198 16.17 -20.46 -9.49
CA VAL A 198 17.38 -19.62 -9.60
C VAL A 198 18.18 -19.74 -8.32
N ARG A 199 19.49 -19.98 -8.46
CA ARG A 199 20.48 -19.93 -7.39
C ARG A 199 21.66 -19.12 -7.89
N ASN A 200 21.86 -17.91 -7.38
CA ASN A 200 23.00 -17.09 -7.78
C ASN A 200 23.66 -16.40 -6.59
N VAL A 201 24.90 -15.99 -6.81
CA VAL A 201 25.62 -15.08 -5.93
C VAL A 201 26.30 -14.02 -6.77
N MET A 202 26.04 -12.76 -6.45
CA MET A 202 26.71 -11.60 -7.05
C MET A 202 27.86 -11.20 -6.16
N THR A 203 29.08 -11.11 -6.69
CA THR A 203 30.30 -10.87 -5.89
C THR A 203 31.06 -9.65 -6.37
N LEU A 204 31.66 -8.92 -5.44
CA LEU A 204 32.70 -7.93 -5.72
C LEU A 204 34.01 -8.67 -5.99
N LYS A 205 34.59 -8.40 -7.14
CA LYS A 205 35.74 -9.12 -7.71
C LYS A 205 35.41 -10.59 -7.99
N SER A 206 36.43 -11.29 -8.45
CA SER A 206 36.37 -12.69 -8.83
C SER A 206 35.98 -13.59 -7.67
N CYS A 207 35.13 -14.56 -7.94
CA CYS A 207 34.82 -15.68 -7.05
C CYS A 207 34.97 -17.00 -7.83
N SER A 208 35.42 -18.05 -7.14
CA SER A 208 35.53 -19.38 -7.76
C SER A 208 34.14 -19.94 -8.10
N PRO A 209 34.00 -20.73 -9.17
CA PRO A 209 32.74 -21.38 -9.50
C PRO A 209 32.22 -22.25 -8.35
N ILE A 210 30.89 -22.24 -8.16
CA ILE A 210 30.18 -23.06 -7.18
C ILE A 210 29.21 -23.97 -7.94
N VAL A 211 29.26 -25.27 -7.69
CA VAL A 211 28.43 -26.25 -8.41
C VAL A 211 26.94 -25.95 -8.16
N GLY A 212 26.18 -25.79 -9.24
CA GLY A 212 24.73 -25.54 -9.19
C GLY A 212 24.33 -24.12 -8.82
N VAL A 213 25.28 -23.16 -8.82
CA VAL A 213 25.05 -21.75 -8.54
C VAL A 213 25.66 -20.89 -9.64
N ASP A 214 24.90 -19.91 -10.12
CA ASP A 214 25.40 -18.89 -11.03
C ASP A 214 26.23 -17.87 -10.24
N VAL A 215 27.56 -17.92 -10.40
CA VAL A 215 28.49 -16.97 -9.77
C VAL A 215 28.70 -15.79 -10.71
N MET A 216 28.22 -14.61 -10.31
CA MET A 216 28.28 -13.37 -11.09
C MET A 216 29.26 -12.40 -10.44
N SER A 217 30.47 -12.26 -11.00
CA SER A 217 31.51 -11.38 -10.46
C SER A 217 31.52 -10.02 -11.15
N PHE A 218 31.62 -8.96 -10.36
CA PHE A 218 31.61 -7.57 -10.83
C PHE A 218 32.83 -6.80 -10.32
N ASP A 219 33.28 -5.81 -11.09
CA ASP A 219 34.49 -5.04 -10.73
C ASP A 219 34.22 -3.93 -9.72
N THR A 220 33.01 -3.37 -9.71
CA THR A 220 32.64 -2.28 -8.83
C THR A 220 31.38 -2.60 -8.03
N GLU A 221 31.28 -2.00 -6.84
CA GLU A 221 30.09 -2.12 -6.00
C GLU A 221 28.83 -1.58 -6.68
N ARG A 222 28.99 -0.52 -7.50
CA ARG A 222 27.90 0.02 -8.32
C ARG A 222 27.31 -1.05 -9.24
N ASP A 223 28.15 -1.86 -9.87
CA ASP A 223 27.70 -2.86 -10.83
C ASP A 223 26.94 -4.00 -10.13
N ILE A 224 27.34 -4.40 -8.92
CA ILE A 224 26.61 -5.38 -8.10
C ILE A 224 25.21 -4.86 -7.76
N LEU A 225 25.13 -3.63 -7.23
CA LEU A 225 23.86 -3.02 -6.82
C LEU A 225 22.90 -2.90 -8.01
N LEU A 226 23.40 -2.47 -9.18
CA LEU A 226 22.58 -2.34 -10.38
C LEU A 226 22.16 -3.70 -10.94
N ALA A 227 23.04 -4.69 -10.94
CA ALA A 227 22.71 -6.05 -11.36
C ALA A 227 21.64 -6.67 -10.45
N TRP A 228 21.71 -6.43 -9.13
CA TRP A 228 20.69 -6.92 -8.19
C TRP A 228 19.34 -6.24 -8.37
N ARG A 229 19.32 -4.91 -8.59
CA ARG A 229 18.11 -4.18 -8.98
C ARG A 229 17.50 -4.78 -10.26
N ASP A 230 18.34 -5.05 -11.26
CA ASP A 230 17.89 -5.61 -12.54
C ASP A 230 17.35 -7.04 -12.37
N LEU A 231 17.98 -7.87 -11.53
CA LEU A 231 17.44 -9.18 -11.13
C LEU A 231 16.03 -9.06 -10.54
N ILE A 232 15.81 -8.16 -9.57
CA ILE A 232 14.46 -7.95 -8.98
C ILE A 232 13.46 -7.54 -10.06
N ARG A 233 13.86 -6.64 -10.98
CA ARG A 233 12.95 -6.15 -12.02
C ARG A 233 12.61 -7.24 -13.04
N GLU A 234 13.58 -8.03 -13.45
CA GLU A 234 13.43 -9.05 -14.49
C GLU A 234 12.76 -10.31 -13.96
N ALA A 235 13.14 -10.75 -12.77
CA ALA A 235 12.54 -11.90 -12.14
C ALA A 235 11.14 -11.61 -11.57
N ASP A 236 10.85 -10.35 -11.28
CA ASP A 236 9.57 -9.83 -10.77
C ASP A 236 9.00 -10.65 -9.59
N PRO A 237 9.69 -10.72 -8.43
CA PRO A 237 9.21 -11.48 -7.28
C PRO A 237 7.97 -10.84 -6.64
N ASP A 238 6.98 -11.67 -6.29
CA ASP A 238 5.79 -11.25 -5.55
C ASP A 238 6.09 -11.02 -4.07
N ILE A 239 6.95 -11.88 -3.51
CA ILE A 239 7.32 -11.88 -2.10
C ILE A 239 8.85 -11.82 -1.99
N ILE A 240 9.35 -10.91 -1.17
CA ILE A 240 10.75 -10.79 -0.79
C ILE A 240 10.88 -11.25 0.66
N ILE A 241 11.70 -12.27 0.89
CA ILE A 241 11.94 -12.87 2.19
C ILE A 241 13.44 -12.88 2.53
N GLY A 242 13.72 -13.14 3.80
CA GLY A 242 15.07 -13.28 4.34
C GLY A 242 15.01 -13.17 5.85
N TYR A 243 16.17 -13.01 6.49
CA TYR A 243 16.26 -12.89 7.94
C TYR A 243 16.87 -11.54 8.29
N ASN A 244 16.09 -10.68 8.98
CA ASN A 244 16.46 -9.30 9.32
C ASN A 244 16.51 -8.32 8.14
N ILE A 245 15.93 -8.68 6.99
CA ILE A 245 15.98 -7.89 5.75
C ILE A 245 15.35 -6.50 5.85
N CYS A 246 14.32 -6.33 6.68
CA CYS A 246 13.62 -5.05 6.81
C CYS A 246 14.36 -4.09 7.74
N LYS A 247 15.19 -4.60 8.65
CA LYS A 247 15.95 -3.77 9.61
C LYS A 247 17.39 -3.55 9.19
N PHE A 248 18.00 -4.49 8.46
CA PHE A 248 19.39 -4.43 8.03
C PHE A 248 19.52 -4.38 6.52
N ASP A 249 19.27 -5.47 5.79
CA ASP A 249 19.70 -5.63 4.40
C ASP A 249 19.12 -4.56 3.45
N LEU A 250 17.79 -4.39 3.40
CA LEU A 250 17.16 -3.40 2.52
C LEU A 250 17.56 -1.97 2.91
N PRO A 251 17.46 -1.54 4.18
CA PRO A 251 17.97 -0.23 4.59
C PRO A 251 19.43 -0.01 4.21
N TYR A 252 20.30 -1.00 4.48
CA TYR A 252 21.73 -0.91 4.20
C TYR A 252 22.00 -0.70 2.72
N LEU A 253 21.37 -1.49 1.84
CA LEU A 253 21.50 -1.36 0.39
C LEU A 253 21.02 0.01 -0.11
N ILE A 254 19.89 0.51 0.41
CA ILE A 254 19.32 1.80 0.01
C ILE A 254 20.23 2.96 0.44
N GLU A 255 20.70 2.97 1.69
CA GLU A 255 21.61 3.99 2.22
C GLU A 255 22.98 3.91 1.52
N ARG A 256 23.50 2.71 1.26
CA ARG A 256 24.76 2.53 0.55
C ARG A 256 24.69 3.07 -0.88
N ALA A 257 23.60 2.80 -1.59
CA ALA A 257 23.40 3.35 -2.93
C ALA A 257 23.30 4.88 -2.93
N GLU A 258 22.74 5.49 -1.88
CA GLU A 258 22.73 6.94 -1.70
C GLU A 258 24.15 7.51 -1.49
N VAL A 259 24.95 6.88 -0.63
CA VAL A 259 26.37 7.23 -0.40
C VAL A 259 27.17 7.18 -1.71
N LEU A 260 26.92 6.16 -2.53
CA LEU A 260 27.56 5.98 -3.85
C LEU A 260 26.93 6.80 -4.97
N LYS A 261 25.87 7.57 -4.68
CA LYS A 261 25.13 8.43 -5.64
C LYS A 261 24.52 7.64 -6.81
N ILE A 262 24.06 6.41 -6.56
CA ILE A 262 23.39 5.55 -7.54
C ILE A 262 21.88 5.83 -7.52
N VAL A 263 21.48 6.92 -8.17
CA VAL A 263 20.12 7.47 -8.12
C VAL A 263 19.03 6.53 -8.64
N GLU A 264 19.41 5.55 -9.45
CA GLU A 264 18.56 4.59 -10.12
C GLU A 264 18.44 3.25 -9.38
N PHE A 265 19.20 3.02 -8.30
CA PHE A 265 19.11 1.81 -7.49
C PHE A 265 17.78 1.65 -6.72
N PRO A 266 17.24 2.68 -6.02
CA PRO A 266 16.08 2.49 -5.14
C PRO A 266 14.75 2.30 -5.90
N LEU A 267 14.77 1.93 -7.18
CA LEU A 267 13.61 1.66 -8.02
C LEU A 267 13.32 0.15 -8.06
N LEU A 268 13.03 -0.44 -6.89
CA LEU A 268 12.84 -1.89 -6.72
C LEU A 268 11.38 -2.36 -6.85
N GLY A 269 10.42 -1.44 -6.77
CA GLY A 269 8.99 -1.74 -6.84
C GLY A 269 8.47 -2.00 -8.27
N ARG A 270 7.21 -2.41 -8.37
CA ARG A 270 6.50 -2.61 -9.65
C ARG A 270 6.04 -1.30 -10.30
N ILE A 271 5.93 -0.22 -9.52
CA ILE A 271 5.51 1.11 -10.02
C ILE A 271 6.73 1.88 -10.54
N ARG A 272 6.68 2.30 -11.81
CA ARG A 272 7.75 3.06 -12.44
C ARG A 272 7.99 4.37 -11.70
N ASN A 273 9.25 4.75 -11.56
CA ASN A 273 9.71 5.97 -10.87
C ASN A 273 9.32 6.05 -9.38
N SER A 274 8.74 4.99 -8.80
CA SER A 274 8.51 4.92 -7.36
C SER A 274 9.78 4.43 -6.67
N ARG A 275 10.30 5.24 -5.75
CA ARG A 275 11.47 4.88 -4.94
C ARG A 275 11.03 4.12 -3.70
N VAL A 276 11.85 3.14 -3.29
CA VAL A 276 11.75 2.48 -1.99
C VAL A 276 11.80 3.55 -0.89
N ARG A 277 10.94 3.40 0.11
CA ARG A 277 10.88 4.29 1.27
C ARG A 277 11.19 3.49 2.53
N VAL A 278 12.18 3.94 3.27
CA VAL A 278 12.54 3.41 4.59
C VAL A 278 12.07 4.43 5.63
N ARG A 279 11.30 3.98 6.61
CA ARG A 279 10.81 4.84 7.70
C ARG A 279 11.02 4.16 9.03
N ASP A 280 11.54 4.89 10.00
CA ASP A 280 11.58 4.40 11.37
C ASP A 280 10.17 4.36 11.94
N THR A 281 9.84 3.23 12.57
CA THR A 281 8.53 2.98 13.17
C THR A 281 8.68 2.38 14.55
N THR A 282 7.82 2.79 15.47
CA THR A 282 7.77 2.24 16.83
C THR A 282 6.47 1.48 17.00
N PHE A 283 6.58 0.19 17.33
CA PHE A 283 5.43 -0.61 17.74
C PHE A 283 5.43 -0.72 19.25
N ASN A 284 4.28 -0.45 19.88
CA ASN A 284 4.13 -0.56 21.34
C ASN A 284 2.84 -1.31 21.68
N SER A 285 2.98 -2.41 22.40
CA SER A 285 1.84 -3.14 22.96
C SER A 285 2.21 -3.79 24.30
N ARG A 286 1.21 -4.07 25.15
CA ARG A 286 1.44 -4.75 26.43
C ARG A 286 2.06 -6.14 26.27
N GLN A 287 1.74 -6.84 25.18
CA GLN A 287 2.19 -8.22 24.95
C GLN A 287 3.59 -8.29 24.32
N TYR A 288 3.91 -7.37 23.39
CA TYR A 288 5.17 -7.40 22.65
C TYR A 288 6.18 -6.33 23.10
N GLY A 289 5.81 -5.50 24.08
CA GLY A 289 6.62 -4.38 24.55
C GLY A 289 6.75 -3.26 23.51
N MET A 290 7.73 -2.39 23.73
CA MET A 290 8.14 -1.38 22.76
C MET A 290 9.24 -1.97 21.86
N ARG A 291 9.02 -1.96 20.55
CA ARG A 291 10.00 -2.38 19.54
C ARG A 291 10.20 -1.26 18.54
N GLU A 292 11.45 -0.90 18.33
CA GLU A 292 11.86 -0.11 17.18
C GLU A 292 12.00 -1.02 15.96
N SER A 293 11.53 -0.53 14.83
CA SER A 293 11.44 -1.24 13.57
C SER A 293 11.66 -0.26 12.43
N LYS A 294 11.93 -0.78 11.25
CA LYS A 294 11.92 -0.01 10.01
C LYS A 294 10.80 -0.56 9.13
N ASP A 295 9.96 0.33 8.63
CA ASP A 295 8.99 0.04 7.58
C ASP A 295 9.64 0.34 6.24
N VAL A 296 9.85 -0.71 5.44
CA VAL A 296 10.45 -0.62 4.11
C VAL A 296 9.37 -0.87 3.08
N THR A 297 8.95 0.18 2.36
CA THR A 297 7.92 0.05 1.33
C THR A 297 8.54 -0.22 -0.04
N VAL A 298 8.28 -1.42 -0.59
CA VAL A 298 8.56 -1.77 -1.99
C VAL A 298 7.23 -1.97 -2.73
N GLU A 299 6.77 -0.92 -3.43
CA GLU A 299 5.42 -0.90 -4.05
C GLU A 299 5.14 -2.12 -4.94
N GLY A 300 4.02 -2.80 -4.67
CA GLY A 300 3.56 -3.95 -5.45
C GLY A 300 4.25 -5.29 -5.13
N ARG A 301 5.14 -5.34 -4.14
CA ARG A 301 5.78 -6.55 -3.63
C ARG A 301 5.53 -6.67 -2.12
N VAL A 302 5.35 -7.88 -1.62
CA VAL A 302 5.21 -8.13 -0.18
C VAL A 302 6.60 -8.40 0.42
N GLN A 303 6.88 -7.83 1.59
CA GLN A 303 8.08 -8.14 2.37
C GLN A 303 7.65 -9.06 3.52
N PHE A 304 8.31 -10.20 3.67
CA PHE A 304 8.08 -11.12 4.77
C PHE A 304 9.42 -11.49 5.42
N ASP A 305 9.79 -10.69 6.42
CA ASP A 305 10.99 -10.88 7.22
C ASP A 305 10.75 -12.00 8.25
N LEU A 306 11.70 -12.93 8.37
CA LEU A 306 11.59 -14.11 9.22
C LEU A 306 12.06 -13.89 10.67
N LEU A 307 12.58 -12.70 11.01
CA LEU A 307 13.02 -12.31 12.36
C LEU A 307 11.86 -11.82 13.25
#